data_AF-A0A354FKG9-F1
#
_entry.id   AF-A0A354FKG9-F1
#
_cell.length_a   1.000
_cell.length_b   1.000
_cell.length_c   1.000
_cell.angle_alpha   90.00
_cell.angle_beta   90.00
_cell.angle_gamma   90.00
#
_symmetry.space_group_name_H-M   'P 1'
#
loop_
_entity.id
_entity.type
_entity.pdbx_description
1 polymer ?
#
loop_
_entity_poly.entity_id
_entity_poly.type
_entity_poly.pdbx_seq_one_letter_code
_entity_poly.pdbx_strand_id
1 'polypeptide(L)'
;MTEQTETATSERSEVMIDDMELSEREQELLQATRNAVQRFLESDEEVLPFEPMSSFHRRIVHKVGTHYKLHSRSLGEGDDRYVCLLKSPDAKISENPRRKPHESPEALRVDYGMDTFNAKPGTQVVLRKDGSFGVPMREKELEILDRRIITNGIFRIRKGRLICNQDQGW
;
A
#
# COMPACT_ATOMS: atom_id res chain seq x y z
N MET A 1 -36.85 -9.68 38.73
CA MET A 1 -35.51 -9.05 38.69
C MET A 1 -34.59 -10.11 38.10
N THR A 2 -34.37 -10.14 36.78
CA THR A 2 -33.28 -9.42 36.06
C THR A 2 -31.94 -9.69 36.76
N GLU A 3 -30.97 -10.34 36.15
CA GLU A 3 -30.35 -9.96 34.88
C GLU A 3 -29.90 -11.16 34.03
N GLN A 4 -30.11 -11.01 32.73
CA GLN A 4 -29.52 -11.79 31.65
C GLN A 4 -28.10 -11.27 31.44
N THR A 5 -27.10 -12.15 31.44
CA THR A 5 -25.79 -11.83 30.82
C THR A 5 -25.77 -12.49 29.45
N GLU A 6 -26.29 -11.77 28.46
CA GLU A 6 -25.99 -11.99 27.05
C GLU A 6 -24.51 -11.66 26.81
N THR A 7 -23.65 -12.66 26.82
CA THR A 7 -22.33 -12.52 26.20
C THR A 7 -22.52 -12.57 24.70
N ALA A 8 -22.51 -11.37 24.11
CA ALA A 8 -22.61 -11.11 22.70
C ALA A 8 -21.71 -12.03 21.88
N THR A 9 -22.37 -12.72 20.95
CA THR A 9 -21.86 -13.45 19.82
C THR A 9 -20.81 -12.61 19.08
N SER A 10 -19.52 -12.90 19.28
CA SER A 10 -18.50 -12.53 18.31
C SER A 10 -18.31 -13.73 17.41
N GLU A 11 -18.93 -13.69 16.24
CA GLU A 11 -18.76 -14.67 15.16
C GLU A 11 -17.28 -14.70 14.76
N ARG A 12 -16.47 -15.50 15.47
CA ARG A 12 -15.16 -15.93 15.00
C ARG A 12 -15.43 -16.83 13.81
N SER A 13 -15.44 -16.26 12.61
CA SER A 13 -15.28 -17.03 11.39
C SER A 13 -13.96 -17.78 11.50
N GLU A 14 -14.03 -19.02 11.94
CA GLU A 14 -12.91 -19.94 12.03
C GLU A 14 -12.43 -20.16 10.60
N VAL A 15 -11.34 -19.48 10.22
CA VAL A 15 -10.68 -19.76 8.95
C VAL A 15 -10.18 -21.19 9.05
N MET A 16 -10.97 -22.15 8.55
CA MET A 16 -10.55 -23.52 8.41
C MET A 16 -9.43 -23.54 7.36
N ILE A 17 -8.20 -23.48 7.85
CA ILE A 17 -7.01 -23.81 7.08
C ILE A 17 -7.01 -25.35 7.02
N ASP A 18 -7.89 -25.91 6.19
CA ASP A 18 -8.39 -27.30 6.19
C ASP A 18 -7.33 -28.42 6.02
N ASP A 19 -6.04 -28.09 5.95
CA ASP A 19 -4.97 -29.03 5.57
C ASP A 19 -3.64 -28.79 6.33
N MET A 20 -3.62 -28.04 7.44
CA MET A 20 -2.35 -27.72 8.13
C MET A 20 -2.42 -28.01 9.63
N GLU A 21 -1.56 -28.91 10.10
CA GLU A 21 -1.21 -28.99 11.51
C GLU A 21 -0.36 -27.75 11.86
N LEU A 22 -0.90 -26.88 12.71
CA LEU A 22 -0.24 -25.63 13.11
C LEU A 22 0.27 -25.76 14.55
N SER A 23 1.57 -25.49 14.73
CA SER A 23 2.16 -25.23 16.04
C SER A 23 1.60 -23.95 16.68
N GLU A 24 1.81 -23.78 17.98
CA GLU A 24 1.39 -22.58 18.72
C GLU A 24 1.89 -21.28 18.06
N ARG A 25 3.14 -21.26 17.60
CA ARG A 25 3.73 -20.11 16.89
C ARG A 25 3.01 -19.79 15.58
N GLU A 26 2.57 -20.80 14.86
CA GLU A 26 1.87 -20.63 13.58
C GLU A 26 0.42 -20.20 13.80
N GLN A 27 -0.19 -20.62 14.91
CA GLN A 27 -1.49 -20.11 15.35
C GLN A 27 -1.41 -18.62 15.75
N GLU A 28 -0.33 -18.20 16.41
CA GLU A 28 -0.08 -16.79 16.71
C GLU A 28 0.08 -15.97 15.41
N LEU A 29 0.87 -16.45 14.45
CA LEU A 29 1.00 -15.79 13.14
C LEU A 29 -0.35 -15.67 12.44
N LEU A 30 -1.14 -16.75 12.44
CA LEU A 30 -2.47 -16.78 11.85
C LEU A 30 -3.36 -15.70 12.47
N GLN A 31 -3.38 -15.61 13.79
CA GLN A 31 -4.20 -14.62 14.49
C GLN A 31 -3.70 -13.19 14.27
N ALA A 32 -2.39 -12.97 14.30
CA ALA A 32 -1.79 -11.67 14.00
C ALA A 32 -2.13 -11.22 12.57
N THR A 33 -2.06 -12.13 11.61
CA THR A 33 -2.39 -11.89 10.20
C THR A 33 -3.87 -11.52 10.05
N ARG A 34 -4.79 -12.22 10.73
CA ARG A 34 -6.23 -11.86 10.72
C ARG A 34 -6.47 -10.45 11.24
N ASN A 35 -5.88 -10.12 12.40
CA ASN A 35 -6.02 -8.79 12.99
C ASN A 35 -5.44 -7.71 12.07
N ALA A 36 -4.32 -7.99 11.38
CA ALA A 36 -3.75 -7.05 10.41
C ALA A 36 -4.66 -6.87 9.18
N VAL A 37 -5.25 -7.95 8.66
CA VAL A 37 -6.18 -7.91 7.53
C VAL A 37 -7.46 -7.14 7.88
N GLN A 38 -8.02 -7.30 9.07
CA GLN A 38 -9.20 -6.55 9.51
C GLN A 38 -8.93 -5.03 9.49
N ARG A 39 -7.82 -4.59 10.10
CA ARG A 39 -7.41 -3.18 10.07
C ARG A 39 -7.15 -2.69 8.65
N PHE A 40 -6.57 -3.54 7.81
CA PHE A 40 -6.28 -3.21 6.41
C PHE A 40 -7.56 -3.00 5.59
N LEU A 41 -8.59 -3.82 5.80
CA LEU A 41 -9.89 -3.67 5.14
C LEU A 41 -10.59 -2.36 5.53
N GLU A 42 -10.40 -1.90 6.77
CA GLU A 42 -10.94 -0.62 7.27
C GLU A 42 -10.11 0.61 6.88
N SER A 43 -8.85 0.41 6.48
CA SER A 43 -7.96 1.50 6.04
C SER A 43 -8.17 1.88 4.58
N ASP A 44 -7.65 3.04 4.16
CA ASP A 44 -7.59 3.43 2.74
C ASP A 44 -6.39 2.83 1.99
N GLU A 45 -5.59 1.98 2.64
CA GLU A 45 -4.42 1.34 2.01
C GLU A 45 -4.89 0.27 1.00
N GLU A 46 -4.16 0.15 -0.12
CA GLU A 46 -4.47 -0.81 -1.19
C GLU A 46 -3.61 -2.09 -1.11
N VAL A 47 -2.50 -2.04 -0.36
CA VAL A 47 -1.54 -3.14 -0.20
C VAL A 47 -1.14 -3.30 1.27
N LEU A 48 -1.15 -4.54 1.75
CA LEU A 48 -0.63 -4.93 3.06
C LEU A 48 0.62 -5.80 2.91
N PRO A 49 1.83 -5.24 3.08
CA PRO A 49 3.07 -6.01 3.03
C PRO A 49 3.37 -6.68 4.38
N PHE A 50 3.95 -7.88 4.32
CA PHE A 50 4.44 -8.62 5.49
C PHE A 50 5.98 -8.64 5.50
N GLU A 51 6.56 -9.00 6.65
CA GLU A 51 8.00 -9.23 6.75
C GLU A 51 8.43 -10.50 5.98
N PRO A 52 9.70 -10.59 5.52
CA PRO A 52 10.24 -11.82 4.96
C PRO A 52 10.03 -13.01 5.90
N MET A 53 9.56 -14.12 5.35
CA MET A 53 9.16 -15.27 6.14
C MET A 53 9.33 -16.56 5.36
N SER A 54 9.41 -17.70 6.05
CA SER A 54 9.56 -19.01 5.39
C SER A 54 8.38 -19.35 4.47
N SER A 55 8.58 -20.29 3.54
CA SER A 55 7.53 -20.76 2.64
C SER A 55 6.25 -21.21 3.34
N PHE A 56 6.37 -21.86 4.50
CA PHE A 56 5.24 -22.30 5.31
C PHE A 56 4.44 -21.11 5.87
N HIS A 57 5.12 -20.13 6.47
CA HIS A 57 4.47 -18.91 6.96
C HIS A 57 3.83 -18.10 5.83
N ARG A 58 4.48 -18.02 4.65
CA ARG A 58 3.87 -17.39 3.46
C ARG A 58 2.58 -18.09 3.07
N ARG A 59 2.54 -19.43 3.13
CA ARG A 59 1.32 -20.21 2.85
C ARG A 59 0.18 -19.86 3.79
N ILE A 60 0.46 -19.64 5.07
CA ILE A 60 -0.54 -19.19 6.06
C ILE A 60 -1.12 -17.84 5.61
N VAL A 61 -0.27 -16.86 5.33
CA VAL A 61 -0.71 -15.52 4.88
C VAL A 61 -1.52 -15.59 3.59
N HIS A 62 -1.10 -16.39 2.61
CA HIS A 62 -1.86 -16.63 1.38
C HIS A 62 -3.25 -17.19 1.65
N LYS A 63 -3.38 -18.18 2.54
CA LYS A 63 -4.68 -18.77 2.90
C LYS A 63 -5.58 -17.75 3.60
N VAL A 64 -5.03 -16.94 4.51
CA VAL A 64 -5.78 -15.84 5.13
C VAL A 64 -6.25 -14.85 4.07
N GLY A 65 -5.37 -14.40 3.16
CA GLY A 65 -5.73 -13.52 2.06
C GLY A 65 -6.91 -14.06 1.23
N THR A 66 -6.83 -15.32 0.80
CA THR A 66 -7.91 -15.99 0.06
C THR A 66 -9.22 -16.01 0.84
N HIS A 67 -9.19 -16.29 2.15
CA HIS A 67 -10.38 -16.29 3.00
C HIS A 67 -11.08 -14.92 3.00
N TYR A 68 -10.32 -13.84 3.07
CA TYR A 68 -10.84 -12.47 3.01
C TYR A 68 -11.06 -11.95 1.58
N LYS A 69 -11.00 -12.83 0.56
CA LYS A 69 -11.14 -12.49 -0.87
C LYS A 69 -10.13 -11.44 -1.35
N LEU A 70 -8.97 -11.37 -0.69
CA LEU A 70 -7.86 -10.53 -1.10
C LEU A 70 -6.98 -11.27 -2.10
N HIS A 71 -6.37 -10.51 -3.00
CA HIS A 71 -5.29 -11.04 -3.81
C HIS A 71 -4.03 -11.16 -2.98
N SER A 72 -3.22 -12.16 -3.27
CA SER A 72 -1.98 -12.41 -2.53
C SER A 72 -0.84 -12.66 -3.51
N ARG A 73 0.32 -12.04 -3.24
CA ARG A 73 1.52 -12.14 -4.08
C ARG A 73 2.76 -12.29 -3.23
N SER A 74 3.63 -13.24 -3.56
CA SER A 74 4.98 -13.31 -2.98
C SER A 74 5.95 -12.46 -3.80
N LEU A 75 6.78 -11.68 -3.13
CA LEU A 75 7.81 -10.81 -3.73
C LEU A 75 9.16 -11.03 -3.03
N GLY A 76 10.26 -10.67 -3.70
CA GLY A 76 11.63 -10.94 -3.21
C GLY A 76 12.09 -12.37 -3.47
N GLU A 77 13.36 -12.63 -3.18
CA GLU A 77 14.04 -13.91 -3.41
C GLU A 77 14.73 -14.42 -2.13
N GLY A 78 14.91 -15.74 -2.03
CA GLY A 78 15.61 -16.36 -0.89
C GLY A 78 15.00 -16.00 0.46
N ASP A 79 15.85 -15.51 1.36
CA ASP A 79 15.51 -15.13 2.74
C ASP A 79 14.80 -13.78 2.82
N ASP A 80 14.90 -12.95 1.78
CA ASP A 80 14.20 -11.67 1.66
C ASP A 80 12.80 -11.83 1.04
N ARG A 81 12.32 -13.06 0.86
CA ARG A 81 11.03 -13.33 0.22
C ARG A 81 9.85 -13.15 1.19
N TYR A 82 8.96 -12.23 0.85
CA TYR A 82 7.80 -11.82 1.64
C TYR A 82 6.48 -11.94 0.85
N VAL A 83 5.34 -11.70 1.53
CA VAL A 83 3.99 -11.72 0.93
C VAL A 83 3.35 -10.35 1.05
N CYS A 84 2.60 -9.96 0.02
CA CYS A 84 1.68 -8.83 0.02
C CYS A 84 0.25 -9.32 -0.17
N LEU A 85 -0.69 -8.72 0.56
CA LEU A 85 -2.12 -8.84 0.29
C LEU A 85 -2.64 -7.56 -0.37
N LEU A 86 -3.55 -7.69 -1.33
CA LEU A 86 -4.11 -6.58 -2.09
C LEU A 86 -5.63 -6.65 -2.12
N LYS A 87 -6.30 -5.49 -2.04
CA LYS A 87 -7.76 -5.39 -2.17
C LYS A 87 -8.24 -5.65 -3.61
N SER A 88 -7.43 -5.25 -4.59
CA SER A 88 -7.70 -5.45 -6.01
C SER A 88 -6.52 -6.19 -6.69
N PRO A 89 -6.79 -7.09 -7.66
CA PRO A 89 -5.73 -7.76 -8.41
C PRO A 89 -4.88 -6.77 -9.25
N ASP A 90 -5.47 -5.62 -9.59
CA ASP A 90 -4.84 -4.57 -10.39
C ASP A 90 -4.04 -3.57 -9.56
N ALA A 91 -4.02 -3.71 -8.23
CA ALA A 91 -3.18 -2.88 -7.38
C ALA A 91 -1.71 -3.14 -7.77
N LYS A 92 -1.15 -2.20 -8.56
CA LYS A 92 0.24 -2.26 -9.04
C LYS A 92 1.17 -2.15 -7.82
N ILE A 93 1.65 -3.29 -7.32
CA ILE A 93 2.68 -3.30 -6.29
C ILE A 93 3.98 -2.83 -6.95
N SER A 94 4.35 -1.57 -6.69
CA SER A 94 5.71 -1.09 -6.95
C SER A 94 6.67 -1.87 -6.04
N GLU A 95 7.76 -2.41 -6.58
CA GLU A 95 8.69 -3.36 -5.94
C GLU A 95 9.47 -2.81 -4.73
N ASN A 96 9.02 -1.72 -4.10
CA ASN A 96 9.67 -1.14 -2.94
C ASN A 96 8.65 -0.79 -1.85
N PRO A 97 8.40 -1.68 -0.88
CA PRO A 97 7.29 -1.53 0.06
C PRO A 97 7.43 -0.40 1.08
N ARG A 98 8.52 0.38 1.09
CA ARG A 98 8.82 1.27 2.25
C ARG A 98 9.41 2.64 1.94
N ARG A 99 9.19 3.20 0.76
CA ARG A 99 9.22 4.67 0.65
C ARG A 99 8.08 5.07 -0.24
N LYS A 100 7.14 5.83 0.33
CA LYS A 100 6.35 6.69 -0.53
C LYS A 100 7.37 7.48 -1.36
N PRO A 101 7.27 7.55 -2.70
CA PRO A 101 8.36 8.00 -3.58
C PRO A 101 9.06 9.29 -3.13
N HIS A 102 8.30 10.19 -2.48
CA HIS A 102 8.70 11.46 -1.89
C HIS A 102 9.63 11.42 -0.67
N GLU A 103 9.98 10.25 -0.12
CA GLU A 103 10.96 10.11 0.97
C GLU A 103 12.28 9.49 0.51
N SER A 104 12.42 9.21 -0.79
CA SER A 104 13.70 8.77 -1.35
C SER A 104 14.69 9.94 -1.39
N PRO A 105 16.01 9.69 -1.24
CA PRO A 105 17.04 10.73 -1.41
C PRO A 105 16.98 11.42 -2.77
N GLU A 106 16.50 10.70 -3.80
CA GLU A 106 16.28 11.21 -5.16
C GLU A 106 15.11 12.20 -5.19
N ALA A 107 13.98 11.87 -4.56
CA ALA A 107 12.84 12.76 -4.46
C ALA A 107 13.11 14.01 -3.62
N LEU A 108 13.88 13.88 -2.54
CA LEU A 108 14.29 15.02 -1.72
C LEU A 108 15.19 16.01 -2.47
N ARG A 109 15.88 15.58 -3.53
CA ARG A 109 16.67 16.46 -4.42
C ARG A 109 15.80 17.24 -5.40
N VAL A 110 14.59 16.78 -5.67
CA VAL A 110 13.65 17.42 -6.61
C VAL A 110 12.73 18.35 -5.82
N ASP A 111 13.25 19.53 -5.50
CA ASP A 111 12.51 20.61 -4.84
C ASP A 111 12.84 21.93 -5.55
N TYR A 112 11.81 22.56 -6.12
CA TYR A 112 11.94 23.84 -6.85
C TYR A 112 11.58 25.03 -5.94
N GLY A 113 11.57 24.84 -4.62
CA GLY A 113 11.31 25.89 -3.66
C GLY A 113 9.92 26.50 -3.83
N MET A 114 9.86 27.81 -4.06
CA MET A 114 8.59 28.55 -4.16
C MET A 114 8.10 28.71 -5.60
N ASP A 115 8.83 28.15 -6.57
CA ASP A 115 8.51 28.26 -7.99
C ASP A 115 7.15 27.62 -8.29
N THR A 116 6.33 28.37 -9.03
CA THR A 116 4.99 27.95 -9.42
C THR A 116 4.94 27.65 -10.91
N PHE A 117 4.33 26.53 -11.26
CA PHE A 117 4.16 26.06 -12.62
C PHE A 117 2.69 26.04 -12.99
N ASN A 118 2.40 26.22 -14.27
CA ASN A 118 1.05 26.24 -14.79
C ASN A 118 0.76 25.00 -15.65
N ALA A 119 -0.45 24.47 -15.52
CA ALA A 119 -1.00 23.46 -16.41
C ALA A 119 -2.48 23.78 -16.67
N LYS A 120 -3.07 23.21 -17.71
CA LYS A 120 -4.52 23.36 -17.91
C LYS A 120 -5.25 22.65 -16.76
N PRO A 121 -6.31 23.25 -16.17
CA PRO A 121 -7.19 22.56 -15.25
C PRO A 121 -7.66 21.21 -15.78
N GLY A 122 -7.59 20.17 -14.96
CA GLY A 122 -7.87 18.78 -15.32
C GLY A 122 -6.70 18.05 -15.97
N THR A 123 -5.57 18.71 -16.26
CA THR A 123 -4.39 18.03 -16.80
C THR A 123 -3.72 17.17 -15.73
N GLN A 124 -3.46 15.92 -16.08
CA GLN A 124 -2.59 15.05 -15.31
C GLN A 124 -1.13 15.40 -15.59
N VAL A 125 -0.40 15.72 -14.54
CA VAL A 125 1.04 15.98 -14.56
C VAL A 125 1.75 14.84 -13.83
N VAL A 126 2.87 14.40 -14.38
CA VAL A 126 3.81 13.46 -13.77
C VAL A 126 5.11 14.19 -13.45
N LEU A 127 5.69 13.86 -12.31
CA LEU A 127 7.04 14.24 -11.90
C LEU A 127 7.93 13.00 -11.97
N ARG A 128 9.08 13.10 -12.63
CA ARG A 128 10.00 11.99 -12.85
C ARG A 128 11.20 12.05 -11.90
N LYS A 129 11.90 10.93 -11.74
CA LYS A 129 13.08 10.79 -10.87
C LYS A 129 14.24 11.70 -11.25
N ASP A 130 14.34 12.08 -12.52
CA ASP A 130 15.34 13.02 -13.02
C ASP A 130 14.99 14.50 -12.77
N GLY A 131 13.82 14.77 -12.16
CA GLY A 131 13.31 16.11 -11.88
C GLY A 131 12.47 16.72 -13.01
N SER A 132 12.44 16.10 -14.20
CA SER A 132 11.57 16.55 -15.27
C SER A 132 10.10 16.30 -14.93
N PHE A 133 9.21 17.16 -15.42
CA PHE A 133 7.77 17.01 -15.21
C PHE A 133 6.99 17.41 -16.47
N GLY A 134 5.76 16.91 -16.59
CA GLY A 134 4.89 17.22 -17.73
C GLY A 134 3.70 16.28 -17.82
N VAL A 135 3.06 16.22 -18.98
CA VAL A 135 2.00 15.22 -19.22
C VAL A 135 2.59 13.81 -19.27
N PRO A 136 1.89 12.78 -18.74
CA PRO A 136 2.35 11.41 -18.82
C PRO A 136 2.60 10.99 -20.27
N MET A 137 3.79 10.43 -20.51
CA MET A 137 4.09 9.74 -21.76
C MET A 137 4.10 8.22 -21.53
N ARG A 138 4.55 7.43 -22.52
CA ARG A 138 4.76 5.98 -22.36
C ARG A 138 5.99 5.71 -21.47
N GLU A 139 5.92 6.16 -20.23
CA GLU A 139 6.99 6.07 -19.22
C GLU A 139 6.80 4.82 -18.38
N LYS A 140 7.91 4.26 -17.90
CA LYS A 140 7.86 3.17 -16.93
C LYS A 140 7.45 3.76 -15.57
N GLU A 141 6.53 3.11 -14.86
CA GLU A 141 6.10 3.54 -13.51
C GLU A 141 7.28 3.70 -12.54
N LEU A 142 8.36 2.95 -12.74
CA LEU A 142 9.60 3.02 -11.95
C LEU A 142 10.36 4.35 -12.08
N GLU A 143 10.07 5.16 -13.09
CA GLU A 143 10.69 6.47 -13.35
C GLU A 143 9.89 7.64 -12.79
N ILE A 144 8.66 7.39 -12.30
CA ILE A 144 7.74 8.41 -11.81
C ILE A 144 7.91 8.56 -10.29
N LEU A 145 8.11 9.79 -9.84
CA LEU A 145 8.10 10.18 -8.43
C LEU A 145 6.69 10.51 -7.94
N ASP A 146 5.95 11.30 -8.71
CA ASP A 146 4.62 11.72 -8.30
C ASP A 146 3.72 11.96 -9.52
N ARG A 147 2.41 11.90 -9.30
CA ARG A 147 1.38 11.99 -10.32
C ARG A 147 0.19 12.73 -9.76
N ARG A 148 -0.27 13.75 -10.48
CA ARG A 148 -1.37 14.58 -9.99
C ARG A 148 -2.22 15.20 -11.08
N ILE A 149 -3.52 15.30 -10.83
CA ILE A 149 -4.43 16.12 -11.64
C ILE A 149 -4.40 17.55 -11.11
N ILE A 150 -4.03 18.51 -11.96
CA ILE A 150 -3.97 19.92 -11.60
C ILE A 150 -5.37 20.52 -11.71
N THR A 151 -5.94 20.96 -10.60
CA THR A 151 -7.34 21.43 -10.53
C THR A 151 -7.49 22.90 -10.87
N ASN A 152 -6.64 23.77 -10.32
CA ASN A 152 -6.75 25.23 -10.44
C ASN A 152 -5.72 25.84 -11.39
N GLY A 153 -5.09 24.99 -12.19
CA GLY A 153 -4.11 25.36 -13.20
C GLY A 153 -2.74 25.78 -12.69
N ILE A 154 -2.50 25.83 -11.38
CA ILE A 154 -1.21 26.17 -10.77
C ILE A 154 -0.78 25.08 -9.78
N PHE A 155 0.50 24.73 -9.80
CA PHE A 155 1.11 23.78 -8.86
C PHE A 155 2.57 24.13 -8.53
N ARG A 156 3.10 23.53 -7.47
CA ARG A 156 4.49 23.59 -7.00
C ARG A 156 5.10 22.20 -7.00
N ILE A 157 6.43 22.12 -7.00
CA ILE A 157 7.16 20.86 -6.83
C ILE A 157 8.02 20.96 -5.57
N ARG A 158 7.69 20.16 -4.55
CA ARG A 158 8.37 20.15 -3.25
C ARG A 158 8.70 18.73 -2.84
N LYS A 159 9.95 18.46 -2.46
CA LYS A 159 10.40 17.15 -1.96
C LYS A 159 9.88 15.98 -2.82
N GLY A 160 9.96 16.13 -4.14
CA GLY A 160 9.50 15.14 -5.11
C GLY A 160 7.98 14.95 -5.16
N ARG A 161 7.20 15.98 -4.80
CA ARG A 161 5.72 15.98 -4.87
C ARG A 161 5.18 17.16 -5.65
N LEU A 162 4.07 16.92 -6.35
CA LEU A 162 3.23 17.93 -6.98
C LEU A 162 2.21 18.46 -5.96
N ILE A 163 2.36 19.73 -5.58
CA ILE A 163 1.50 20.41 -4.60
C ILE A 163 0.61 21.42 -5.32
N CYS A 164 -0.70 21.25 -5.21
CA CYS A 164 -1.68 22.22 -5.68
C CYS A 164 -1.94 23.28 -4.60
N ASN A 165 -2.41 24.45 -5.03
CA ASN A 165 -2.69 25.58 -4.14
C ASN A 165 -3.75 25.33 -3.05
N GLN A 166 -4.53 24.26 -3.17
CA GLN A 166 -5.54 23.85 -2.20
C GLN A 166 -5.01 22.86 -1.14
N ASP A 167 -3.75 22.44 -1.24
CA ASP A 167 -3.19 21.47 -0.31
C ASP A 167 -2.58 22.11 0.93
N GLN A 168 -2.57 21.33 2.01
CA GLN A 168 -1.74 21.64 3.16
C GLN A 168 -0.26 21.52 2.75
N GLY A 169 0.42 22.67 2.58
CA GLY A 169 1.83 22.73 2.21
C GLY A 169 2.14 23.46 0.90
N TRP A 170 1.17 24.20 0.32
CA TRP A 170 1.45 25.20 -0.71
C TRP A 170 2.58 26.13 -0.29
#